data_AF-A0AAR5QGX3-F1
#
_entry.id   AF-A0AAR5QGX3-F1
#
_cell.length_a   1.000
_cell.length_b   1.000
_cell.length_c   1.000
_cell.angle_alpha   90.00
_cell.angle_beta   90.00
_cell.angle_gamma   90.00
#
_symmetry.space_group_name_H-M   'P 1'
#
loop_
_entity.id
_entity.type
_entity.pdbx_description
1 polymer ?
#
loop_
_entity_poly.entity_id
_entity_poly.type
_entity_poly.pdbx_seq_one_letter_code
_entity_poly.pdbx_strand_id
1 'polypeptide(L)'
;MIPTKFSNFGFRYIEYATTRNNLLRHNKLLWAHCEADHDICWDREFLNQFCRLFPFQSVKTVRLRLNLAEALLELKSLNVKVILLIRDPRGTLQSRKHRDWCPGEPDCDQPNYLCSDMVSDYSAAIRLKELYPSRFRALRYEDICLNPYEIAEEVFNFIGITLHPQV
;
A
#
# COMPACT_ATOMS: atom_id res chain seq x y z
N MET A 1 -17.29 5.68 12.31
CA MET A 1 -16.27 6.34 13.14
C MET A 1 -14.94 5.67 12.85
N ILE A 2 -13.90 6.41 12.43
CA ILE A 2 -12.57 5.84 12.14
C ILE A 2 -11.95 5.38 13.47
N PRO A 3 -11.39 4.16 13.57
CA PRO A 3 -10.81 3.68 14.82
C PRO A 3 -9.73 4.62 15.34
N THR A 4 -9.71 4.85 16.66
CA THR A 4 -8.72 5.69 17.36
C THR A 4 -7.27 5.31 17.08
N LYS A 5 -7.01 4.06 16.68
CA LYS A 5 -5.69 3.55 16.26
C LYS A 5 -5.08 4.28 15.05
N PHE A 6 -5.85 5.01 14.24
CA PHE A 6 -5.36 5.68 13.03
C PHE A 6 -5.33 7.21 13.10
N SER A 7 -5.71 7.82 14.24
CA SER A 7 -5.93 9.26 14.36
C SER A 7 -4.71 10.13 14.01
N ASN A 8 -3.49 9.66 14.28
CA ASN A 8 -2.25 10.38 14.03
C ASN A 8 -1.48 9.91 12.77
N PHE A 9 -1.98 8.91 12.06
CA PHE A 9 -1.27 8.34 10.91
C PHE A 9 -1.07 9.37 9.80
N GLY A 10 -2.11 10.16 9.49
CA GLY A 10 -2.04 11.22 8.47
C GLY A 10 -1.00 12.30 8.81
N PHE A 11 -0.89 12.69 10.08
CA PHE A 11 0.09 13.71 10.49
C PHE A 11 1.53 13.23 10.30
N ARG A 12 1.86 12.06 10.86
CA ARG A 12 3.22 11.50 10.78
C ARG A 12 3.60 11.13 9.34
N TYR A 13 2.64 10.72 8.52
CA TYR A 13 2.90 10.42 7.11
C TYR A 13 3.28 11.68 6.33
N ILE A 14 2.56 12.80 6.53
CA ILE A 14 2.89 14.07 5.85
C ILE A 14 4.22 14.63 6.32
N GLU A 15 4.52 14.58 7.62
CA GLU A 15 5.83 14.96 8.16
C GLU A 15 6.97 14.10 7.58
N TYR A 16 6.76 12.79 7.43
CA TYR A 16 7.71 11.94 6.73
C TYR A 16 7.84 12.32 5.25
N ALA A 17 6.72 12.68 4.60
CA ALA A 17 6.68 12.96 3.19
C ALA A 17 7.34 14.28 2.81
N THR A 18 7.31 15.30 3.68
CA THR A 18 8.00 16.59 3.46
C THR A 18 9.51 16.41 3.31
N THR A 19 10.08 15.37 3.94
CA THR A 19 11.52 15.05 3.80
C THR A 19 11.86 14.36 2.47
N ARG A 20 10.86 14.01 1.64
CA ARG A 20 11.00 13.21 0.41
C ARG A 20 10.04 13.66 -0.70
N ASN A 21 10.40 14.72 -1.42
CA ASN A 21 9.60 15.29 -2.53
C ASN A 21 9.12 14.27 -3.58
N ASN A 22 9.87 13.18 -3.79
CA ASN A 22 9.53 12.15 -4.77
C ASN A 22 8.22 11.39 -4.46
N LEU A 23 7.69 11.45 -3.24
CA LEU A 23 6.48 10.71 -2.87
C LEU A 23 5.21 11.26 -3.55
N LEU A 24 5.09 12.58 -3.70
CA LEU A 24 3.90 13.21 -4.29
C LEU A 24 4.08 13.55 -5.78
N ARG A 25 5.33 13.70 -6.25
CA ARG A 25 5.65 14.05 -7.65
C ARG A 25 5.10 13.09 -8.71
N HIS A 26 4.90 11.81 -8.36
CA HIS A 26 4.35 10.82 -9.30
C HIS A 26 2.85 11.01 -9.57
N ASN A 27 2.13 11.70 -8.68
CA ASN A 27 0.74 12.08 -8.92
C ASN A 27 0.71 13.38 -9.74
N LYS A 28 0.73 13.26 -11.07
CA LYS A 28 0.77 14.41 -11.98
C LYS A 28 -0.35 15.42 -11.75
N LEU A 29 -1.54 14.96 -11.36
CA LEU A 29 -2.70 15.82 -11.11
C LEU A 29 -2.52 16.65 -9.85
N LEU A 30 -2.06 16.02 -8.75
CA LEU A 30 -1.72 16.73 -7.52
C LEU A 30 -0.54 17.68 -7.75
N TRP A 31 0.51 17.18 -8.42
CA TRP A 31 1.77 17.90 -8.60
C TRP A 31 1.60 19.19 -9.42
N ALA A 32 0.67 19.23 -10.37
CA ALA A 32 0.34 20.46 -11.11
C ALA A 32 -0.10 21.62 -10.20
N HIS A 33 -0.71 21.32 -9.04
CA HIS A 33 -1.04 22.33 -8.04
C HIS A 33 0.16 22.65 -7.13
N CYS A 34 0.96 21.64 -6.79
CA CYS A 34 2.16 21.81 -5.96
C CYS A 34 3.28 22.62 -6.65
N GLU A 35 3.32 22.66 -7.99
CA GLU A 35 4.28 23.49 -8.74
C GLU A 35 3.99 24.98 -8.61
N ALA A 36 2.72 25.36 -8.43
CA ALA A 36 2.31 26.76 -8.24
C ALA A 36 2.53 27.24 -6.80
N ASP A 37 2.35 26.35 -5.82
CA ASP A 37 2.59 26.58 -4.40
C ASP A 37 3.12 25.29 -3.76
N HIS A 38 4.39 25.28 -3.37
CA HIS A 38 5.04 24.07 -2.87
C HIS A 38 4.57 23.70 -1.45
N ASP A 39 4.08 24.66 -0.67
CA ASP A 39 3.66 24.44 0.72
C ASP A 39 2.29 23.75 0.78
N ILE A 40 1.41 24.03 -0.19
CA ILE A 40 0.09 23.39 -0.28
C ILE A 40 0.19 21.87 -0.46
N CYS A 41 1.30 21.38 -1.02
CA CYS A 41 1.52 19.95 -1.24
C CYS A 41 1.63 19.16 0.07
N TRP A 42 1.88 19.85 1.18
CA TRP A 42 2.01 19.29 2.51
C TRP A 42 0.86 19.70 3.44
N ASP A 43 -0.06 20.53 2.95
CA ASP A 43 -1.23 20.92 3.72
C ASP A 43 -2.24 19.76 3.80
N ARG A 44 -2.58 19.38 5.03
CA ARG A 44 -3.45 18.22 5.28
C ARG A 44 -4.88 18.47 4.85
N GLU A 45 -5.37 19.69 5.00
CA GLU A 45 -6.74 20.01 4.66
C GLU A 45 -6.92 19.99 3.15
N PHE A 46 -6.00 20.61 2.43
CA PHE A 46 -5.91 20.56 0.97
C PHE A 46 -5.82 19.12 0.47
N LEU A 47 -4.88 18.31 0.96
CA LEU A 47 -4.73 16.92 0.51
C LEU A 47 -5.97 16.07 0.78
N ASN A 48 -6.62 16.25 1.94
CA ASN A 48 -7.86 15.55 2.26
C ASN A 48 -9.00 15.95 1.32
N GLN A 49 -9.12 17.22 0.97
CA GLN A 49 -10.13 17.69 0.02
C GLN A 49 -9.81 17.20 -1.40
N PHE A 50 -8.55 17.33 -1.84
CA PHE A 50 -8.09 16.92 -3.16
C PHE A 50 -8.29 15.41 -3.40
N CYS A 51 -7.91 14.55 -2.44
CA CYS A 51 -8.12 13.11 -2.57
C CYS A 51 -9.60 12.70 -2.68
N ARG A 52 -10.54 13.51 -2.16
CA ARG A 52 -11.99 13.27 -2.27
C ARG A 52 -12.57 13.66 -3.62
N LEU A 53 -11.83 14.41 -4.45
CA LEU A 53 -12.24 14.70 -5.82
C LEU A 53 -12.22 13.44 -6.71
N PHE A 54 -11.48 12.42 -6.31
CA PHE A 54 -11.34 11.18 -7.07
C PHE A 54 -12.26 10.09 -6.52
N PRO A 55 -12.97 9.35 -7.40
CA PRO A 55 -13.89 8.30 -6.97
C PRO A 55 -13.18 7.04 -6.45
N PHE A 56 -11.89 6.88 -6.76
CA PHE A 56 -11.09 5.73 -6.33
C PHE A 56 -9.83 6.22 -5.61
N GLN A 57 -9.66 5.81 -4.36
CA GLN A 57 -8.43 6.02 -3.61
C GLN A 57 -7.63 4.72 -3.53
N SER A 58 -6.37 4.78 -3.94
CA SER A 58 -5.42 3.68 -3.78
C SER A 58 -4.39 4.02 -2.71
N VAL A 59 -4.11 3.06 -1.82
CA VAL A 59 -3.12 3.21 -0.76
C VAL A 59 -2.18 2.02 -0.81
N LYS A 60 -0.87 2.30 -0.91
CA LYS A 60 0.19 1.29 -0.83
C LYS A 60 0.98 1.51 0.45
N THR A 61 1.12 0.45 1.24
CA THR A 61 1.98 0.45 2.43
C THR A 61 2.92 -0.76 2.37
N VAL A 62 4.09 -0.64 2.98
CA VAL A 62 5.12 -1.71 2.99
C VAL A 62 5.51 -2.15 4.41
N ARG A 63 4.91 -1.54 5.44
CA ARG A 63 5.17 -1.80 6.87
C ARG A 63 3.89 -2.07 7.67
N LEU A 64 2.75 -2.25 6.99
CA LEU A 64 1.49 -2.61 7.64
C LEU A 64 1.37 -4.13 7.63
N ARG A 65 1.31 -4.73 8.82
CA ARG A 65 1.05 -6.17 9.01
C ARG A 65 -0.39 -6.49 8.60
N LEU A 66 -0.62 -7.63 7.95
CA LEU A 66 -1.92 -7.95 7.36
C LEU A 66 -3.04 -8.09 8.40
N ASN A 67 -2.73 -8.61 9.59
CA ASN A 67 -3.70 -8.72 10.69
C ASN A 67 -4.27 -7.35 11.11
N LEU A 68 -3.49 -6.26 10.99
CA LEU A 68 -3.97 -4.91 11.29
C LEU A 68 -4.90 -4.37 10.19
N ALA A 69 -4.72 -4.82 8.95
CA ALA A 69 -5.58 -4.44 7.82
C ALA A 69 -6.99 -5.04 7.93
N GLU A 70 -7.18 -6.10 8.71
CA GLU A 70 -8.50 -6.69 8.98
C GLU A 70 -9.49 -5.66 9.53
N ALA A 71 -9.03 -4.76 10.42
CA ALA A 71 -9.87 -3.69 10.97
C ALA A 71 -10.46 -2.76 9.88
N LEU A 72 -9.82 -2.65 8.72
CA LEU A 72 -10.34 -1.89 7.57
C LEU A 72 -11.38 -2.70 6.77
N LEU A 73 -11.22 -4.02 6.72
CA LEU A 73 -12.16 -4.93 6.05
C LEU A 73 -13.47 -5.03 6.85
N GLU A 74 -13.39 -5.06 8.19
CA GLU A 74 -14.55 -5.06 9.10
C GLU A 74 -15.46 -3.84 8.92
N LEU A 75 -14.87 -2.68 8.58
CA LEU A 75 -15.60 -1.44 8.33
C LEU A 75 -16.29 -1.46 6.96
N LYS A 76 -17.50 -2.03 6.91
CA LYS A 76 -18.31 -2.13 5.68
C LYS A 76 -18.54 -0.78 4.99
N SER A 77 -18.63 0.31 5.76
CA SER A 77 -18.84 1.66 5.21
C SER A 77 -17.70 2.16 4.33
N LEU A 78 -16.48 1.62 4.50
CA LEU A 78 -15.33 2.03 3.69
C LEU A 78 -15.27 1.29 2.34
N ASN A 79 -15.95 0.14 2.22
CA ASN A 79 -15.91 -0.73 1.03
C ASN A 79 -14.47 -0.99 0.49
N VAL A 80 -13.47 -0.99 1.39
CA VAL A 80 -12.06 -1.21 1.03
C VAL A 80 -11.86 -2.63 0.51
N LYS A 81 -11.07 -2.76 -0.55
CA LYS A 81 -10.51 -4.03 -1.01
C LYS A 81 -9.02 -4.05 -0.66
N VAL A 82 -8.53 -5.18 -0.15
CA VAL A 82 -7.15 -5.36 0.30
C VAL A 82 -6.45 -6.39 -0.58
N ILE A 83 -5.29 -6.02 -1.11
CA ILE A 83 -4.41 -6.92 -1.84
C ILE A 83 -3.12 -7.06 -1.03
N LEU A 84 -2.82 -8.28 -0.60
CA LEU A 84 -1.52 -8.63 -0.03
C LEU A 84 -0.57 -9.01 -1.17
N LEU A 85 0.49 -8.21 -1.38
CA LEU A 85 1.55 -8.55 -2.30
C LEU A 85 2.72 -9.21 -1.55
N ILE A 86 3.01 -10.45 -1.86
CA ILE A 86 4.13 -11.23 -1.29
C ILE A 86 5.23 -11.36 -2.35
N ARG A 87 6.48 -11.34 -1.92
CA ARG A 87 7.65 -11.64 -2.74
C ARG A 87 8.54 -12.65 -2.02
N ASP A 88 9.30 -13.43 -2.77
CA ASP A 88 10.35 -14.30 -2.23
C ASP A 88 11.24 -13.55 -1.21
N PRO A 89 11.47 -14.10 0.00
CA PRO A 89 12.23 -13.43 1.05
C PRO A 89 13.69 -13.20 0.63
N ARG A 90 14.29 -14.09 -0.16
CA ARG A 90 15.67 -13.97 -0.63
C ARG A 90 15.81 -12.78 -1.58
N GLY A 91 14.87 -12.65 -2.52
CA GLY A 91 14.81 -11.50 -3.43
C GLY A 91 14.53 -10.19 -2.69
N THR A 92 13.69 -10.25 -1.66
CA THR A 92 13.38 -9.09 -0.80
C THR A 92 14.59 -8.62 -0.01
N LEU A 93 15.26 -9.53 0.71
CA LEU A 93 16.47 -9.23 1.48
C LEU A 93 17.60 -8.74 0.57
N GLN A 94 17.82 -9.39 -0.57
CA GLN A 94 18.84 -8.95 -1.52
C GLN A 94 18.56 -7.53 -2.04
N SER A 95 17.30 -7.19 -2.31
CA SER A 95 16.96 -5.82 -2.70
C SER A 95 17.21 -4.81 -1.58
N ARG A 96 16.90 -5.18 -0.33
CA ARG A 96 17.06 -4.33 0.86
C ARG A 96 18.52 -4.01 1.18
N LYS A 97 19.44 -4.97 0.97
CA LYS A 97 20.88 -4.75 1.14
C LYS A 97 21.44 -3.57 0.32
N HIS A 98 20.80 -3.23 -0.79
CA HIS A 98 21.22 -2.14 -1.68
C HIS A 98 20.45 -0.83 -1.42
N ARG A 99 19.84 -0.66 -0.25
CA ARG A 99 19.08 0.55 0.13
C ARG A 99 19.74 1.23 1.31
N ASP A 100 19.90 2.54 1.27
CA ASP A 100 20.59 3.28 2.35
C ASP A 100 19.89 3.18 3.72
N TRP A 101 18.59 2.86 3.74
CA TRP A 101 17.77 2.85 4.94
C TRP A 101 17.71 1.49 5.66
N CYS A 102 18.34 0.43 5.13
CA CYS A 102 18.12 -0.92 5.64
C CYS A 102 19.34 -1.65 6.23
N PRO A 103 20.53 -1.62 5.64
CA PRO A 103 21.70 -2.26 6.22
C PRO A 103 21.92 -1.84 7.68
N GLY A 104 22.01 -2.81 8.57
CA GLY A 104 22.15 -2.58 10.02
C GLY A 104 20.84 -2.32 10.77
N GLU A 105 19.71 -2.10 10.09
CA GLU A 105 18.40 -1.94 10.71
C GLU A 105 17.73 -3.32 10.91
N PRO A 106 17.55 -3.79 12.17
CA PRO A 106 17.17 -5.18 12.41
C PRO A 106 15.86 -5.57 11.73
N ASP A 107 14.82 -4.72 11.84
CA ASP A 107 13.47 -4.97 11.34
C ASP A 107 13.43 -5.29 9.83
N CYS A 108 14.35 -4.73 9.05
CA CYS A 108 14.35 -4.92 7.61
C CYS A 108 15.48 -5.82 7.10
N ASP A 109 16.64 -5.83 7.77
CA ASP A 109 17.86 -6.53 7.33
C ASP A 109 17.93 -7.98 7.84
N GLN A 110 17.34 -8.25 9.01
CA GLN A 110 17.47 -9.57 9.63
C GLN A 110 16.46 -10.57 9.04
N PRO A 111 16.94 -11.73 8.51
CA PRO A 111 16.07 -12.71 7.86
C PRO A 111 15.00 -13.29 8.79
N ASN A 112 15.30 -13.48 10.08
CA ASN A 112 14.36 -14.06 11.03
C ASN A 112 13.12 -13.18 11.24
N TYR A 113 13.27 -11.86 11.29
CA TYR A 113 12.12 -10.95 11.42
C TYR A 113 11.27 -10.98 10.16
N LEU A 114 11.88 -10.85 8.97
CA LEU A 114 11.13 -10.94 7.70
C LEU A 114 10.38 -12.28 7.58
N CYS A 115 11.04 -13.40 7.88
CA CYS A 115 10.42 -14.72 7.78
C CYS A 115 9.28 -14.90 8.79
N SER A 116 9.47 -14.46 10.03
CA SER A 116 8.42 -14.48 11.07
C SER A 116 7.21 -13.66 10.64
N ASP A 117 7.45 -12.48 10.09
CA ASP A 117 6.45 -11.61 9.51
C ASP A 117 5.70 -12.31 8.36
N MET A 118 6.41 -12.91 7.40
CA MET A 118 5.76 -13.62 6.30
C MET A 118 4.88 -14.79 6.78
N VAL A 119 5.30 -15.54 7.79
CA VAL A 119 4.50 -16.62 8.40
C VAL A 119 3.24 -16.07 9.07
N SER A 120 3.37 -14.95 9.79
CA SER A 120 2.24 -14.28 10.42
C SER A 120 1.24 -13.74 9.39
N ASP A 121 1.71 -13.12 8.31
CA ASP A 121 0.86 -12.62 7.22
C ASP A 121 0.19 -13.77 6.48
N TYR A 122 0.90 -14.88 6.23
CA TYR A 122 0.34 -16.07 5.62
C TYR A 122 -0.82 -16.65 6.45
N SER A 123 -0.63 -16.78 7.76
CA SER A 123 -1.67 -17.26 8.67
C SER A 123 -2.90 -16.35 8.66
N ALA A 124 -2.69 -15.03 8.65
CA ALA A 124 -3.78 -14.07 8.52
C ALA A 124 -4.46 -14.15 7.14
N ALA A 125 -3.69 -14.33 6.06
CA ALA A 125 -4.22 -14.39 4.70
C ALA A 125 -5.15 -15.58 4.48
N ILE A 126 -4.85 -16.76 5.06
CA ILE A 126 -5.75 -17.92 5.02
C ILE A 126 -7.11 -17.53 5.60
N ARG A 127 -7.13 -16.99 6.82
CA ARG A 127 -8.36 -16.59 7.50
C ARG A 127 -9.11 -15.49 6.76
N LEU A 128 -8.41 -14.44 6.30
CA LEU A 128 -9.04 -13.32 5.60
C LEU A 128 -9.61 -13.71 4.24
N LYS A 129 -9.02 -14.69 3.55
CA LYS A 129 -9.55 -15.25 2.30
C LYS A 129 -10.90 -15.93 2.52
N GLU A 130 -11.08 -16.62 3.65
CA GLU A 130 -12.35 -17.26 4.01
C GLU A 130 -13.39 -16.23 4.46
N LEU A 131 -13.00 -15.25 5.27
CA LEU A 131 -13.90 -14.24 5.82
C LEU A 131 -14.33 -13.17 4.80
N TYR A 132 -13.45 -12.81 3.85
CA TYR A 132 -13.65 -11.69 2.93
C TYR A 132 -13.32 -12.05 1.47
N PRO A 133 -13.89 -13.13 0.89
CA PRO A 133 -13.48 -13.66 -0.41
C PRO A 133 -13.64 -12.66 -1.58
N SER A 134 -14.55 -11.68 -1.48
CA SER A 134 -14.76 -10.63 -2.49
C SER A 134 -13.99 -9.33 -2.23
N ARG A 135 -13.37 -9.18 -1.06
CA ARG A 135 -12.68 -7.95 -0.62
C ARG A 135 -11.22 -8.16 -0.24
N PHE A 136 -10.75 -9.40 -0.17
CA PHE A 136 -9.36 -9.73 0.10
C PHE A 136 -8.79 -10.64 -0.99
N ARG A 137 -7.56 -10.34 -1.41
CA ARG A 137 -6.78 -11.19 -2.33
C ARG A 137 -5.31 -11.19 -1.92
N ALA A 138 -4.65 -12.34 -2.06
CA ALA A 138 -3.20 -12.45 -1.99
C ALA A 138 -2.63 -12.61 -3.41
N LEU A 139 -1.47 -12.01 -3.65
CA LEU A 139 -0.80 -11.99 -4.94
C LEU A 139 0.70 -12.17 -4.75
N ARG A 140 1.34 -12.92 -5.64
CA ARG A 140 2.80 -13.11 -5.62
C ARG A 140 3.45 -12.22 -6.67
N TYR A 141 4.53 -11.57 -6.28
CA TYR A 141 5.33 -10.73 -7.17
C TYR A 141 5.82 -11.50 -8.38
N GLU A 142 6.23 -12.76 -8.19
CA GLU A 142 6.77 -13.60 -9.26
C GLU A 142 5.73 -13.88 -10.35
N ASP A 143 4.46 -14.08 -9.96
CA ASP A 143 3.37 -14.35 -10.90
C ASP A 143 3.07 -13.10 -11.75
N ILE A 144 3.08 -11.91 -11.14
CA ILE A 144 2.95 -10.63 -11.88
C ILE A 144 4.11 -10.47 -12.88
N CYS A 145 5.34 -10.80 -12.47
CA CYS A 145 6.50 -10.63 -13.34
C CYS A 145 6.48 -11.57 -14.53
N LEU A 146 5.90 -12.77 -14.39
CA LEU A 146 5.80 -13.73 -15.48
C LEU A 146 4.65 -13.40 -16.44
N ASN A 147 3.50 -12.98 -15.90
CA ASN A 147 2.28 -12.73 -16.70
C ASN A 147 1.66 -11.35 -16.37
N PRO A 148 2.36 -10.23 -16.67
CA PRO A 148 1.98 -8.92 -16.16
C PRO A 148 0.60 -8.44 -16.62
N TYR A 149 0.25 -8.67 -17.89
CA TYR A 149 -1.02 -8.20 -18.45
C TYR A 149 -2.23 -8.97 -17.91
N GLU A 150 -2.15 -10.30 -17.92
CA GLU A 150 -3.20 -11.18 -17.39
C GLU A 150 -3.46 -10.90 -15.91
N ILE A 151 -2.39 -10.87 -15.09
CA ILE A 151 -2.52 -10.61 -13.66
C ILE A 151 -2.99 -9.18 -13.39
N ALA A 152 -2.58 -8.19 -14.19
CA ALA A 152 -3.10 -6.84 -14.08
C ALA A 152 -4.61 -6.80 -14.36
N GLU A 153 -5.07 -7.42 -15.44
CA GLU A 153 -6.51 -7.51 -15.76
C GLU A 153 -7.29 -8.16 -14.61
N GLU A 154 -6.80 -9.27 -14.05
CA GLU A 154 -7.41 -9.93 -12.90
C GLU A 154 -7.48 -9.04 -11.65
N VAL A 155 -6.43 -8.26 -11.38
CA VAL A 155 -6.39 -7.31 -10.27
C VAL A 155 -7.38 -6.17 -10.48
N PHE A 156 -7.44 -5.62 -11.70
CA PHE A 156 -8.37 -4.56 -12.09
C PHE A 156 -9.83 -5.02 -11.97
N ASN A 157 -10.13 -6.22 -12.47
CA ASN A 157 -11.42 -6.88 -12.30
C ASN A 157 -11.76 -7.10 -10.81
N PHE A 158 -10.79 -7.57 -10.01
CA PHE A 158 -10.98 -7.72 -8.57
C PHE A 158 -11.32 -6.40 -7.88
N ILE A 159 -10.65 -5.29 -8.23
CA ILE A 159 -10.96 -3.97 -7.65
C ILE A 159 -12.22 -3.32 -8.24
N GLY A 160 -12.71 -3.81 -9.38
CA GLY A 160 -13.93 -3.33 -10.04
C GLY A 160 -13.68 -2.12 -10.93
N ILE A 161 -12.51 -2.05 -11.54
CA ILE A 161 -12.10 -0.98 -12.47
C ILE A 161 -11.75 -1.65 -13.80
N THR A 162 -12.23 -1.11 -14.91
CA THR A 162 -11.84 -1.56 -16.24
C THR A 162 -10.41 -1.12 -16.55
N LEU A 163 -9.56 -2.05 -16.98
CA LEU A 163 -8.21 -1.73 -17.42
C LEU A 163 -8.27 -0.79 -18.64
N HIS A 164 -7.49 0.29 -18.61
CA HIS A 164 -7.50 1.26 -19.70
C HIS A 164 -6.85 0.66 -20.97
N PRO A 165 -7.41 0.85 -22.18
CA PRO A 165 -6.89 0.24 -23.42
C PRO A 165 -5.47 0.67 -23.84
N GLN A 166 -4.87 1.62 -23.14
CA GLN A 166 -3.52 2.15 -23.41
C GLN A 166 -2.47 1.63 -22.42
N VAL A 167 -2.83 0.66 -21.57
CA VAL A 167 -1.90 -0.06 -20.68
C VAL A 167 -1.34 -1.28 -21.40
#